data_AF-A0A954NHZ3-F1
#
_entry.id   AF-A0A954NHZ3-F1
#
_cell.length_a   1.000
_cell.length_b   1.000
_cell.length_c   1.000
_cell.angle_alpha   90.00
_cell.angle_beta   90.00
_cell.angle_gamma   90.00
#
_symmetry.space_group_name_H-M   'P 1'
#
loop_
_entity.id
_entity.type
_entity.pdbx_description
1 polymer ?
#
loop_
_entity_poly.entity_id
_entity_poly.type
_entity_poly.pdbx_seq_one_letter_code
_entity_poly.pdbx_strand_id
1 'polypeptide(L)'
;MSNSEQPAAAPLNIDCDVVSRRETWWVSLCKEQLIFSAAHFITFAGDICERIHGHNYRVKCEVRGPLDENHYVIDFIALRDGLLELTSALDHHVLLPDRHPLIRVADDGKEVTVTFRDKRWVFPSEDAIILPIPNTTAELLAKYLGAALLHRLKEKGLEQPRGLRMAVDENEGQWGIVEWSFDEPAP
;
A
#
# COMPACT_ATOMS: atom_id res chain seq x y z
N MET A 1 33.04 36.36 26.30
CA MET A 1 32.27 35.24 26.90
C MET A 1 32.62 34.01 26.08
N SER A 2 33.47 33.12 26.62
CA SER A 2 33.90 31.92 25.90
C SER A 2 32.78 30.88 25.98
N ASN A 3 32.24 30.47 24.83
CA ASN A 3 31.43 29.26 24.75
C ASN A 3 32.34 28.06 25.03
N SER A 4 32.29 27.54 26.25
CA SER A 4 32.80 26.21 26.55
C SER A 4 31.83 25.20 25.96
N GLU A 5 32.15 24.63 24.80
CA GLU A 5 31.50 23.42 24.31
C GLU A 5 31.68 22.31 25.36
N GLN A 6 30.56 21.83 25.90
CA GLN A 6 30.57 20.62 26.73
C GLN A 6 30.91 19.42 25.82
N PRO A 7 31.81 18.52 26.24
CA PRO A 7 32.12 17.34 25.45
C PRO A 7 30.87 16.46 25.33
N ALA A 8 30.61 15.97 24.11
CA ALA A 8 29.57 14.98 23.88
C ALA A 8 29.82 13.75 24.76
N ALA A 9 28.78 13.28 25.45
CA ALA A 9 28.88 12.09 26.28
C ALA A 9 29.27 10.87 25.41
N ALA A 10 30.20 10.06 25.91
CA ALA A 10 30.57 8.81 25.25
C ALA A 10 29.36 7.85 25.24
N PRO A 11 29.17 7.06 24.17
CA PRO A 11 28.07 6.10 24.09
C PRO A 11 28.21 5.03 25.18
N LEU A 12 27.08 4.59 25.73
CA LEU A 12 27.03 3.50 26.69
C LEU A 12 27.38 2.19 26.00
N ASN A 13 28.34 1.44 26.54
CA ASN A 13 28.67 0.10 26.08
C ASN A 13 27.77 -0.91 26.79
N ILE A 14 26.57 -1.14 26.24
CA ILE A 14 25.57 -2.07 26.77
C ILE A 14 25.55 -3.29 25.84
N ASP A 15 25.68 -4.47 26.42
CA ASP A 15 25.36 -5.71 25.73
C ASP A 15 23.83 -5.86 25.68
N CYS A 16 23.27 -5.85 24.47
CA CYS A 16 21.83 -5.96 24.24
C CYS A 16 21.31 -7.40 24.40
N ASP A 17 22.21 -8.40 24.45
CA ASP A 17 21.89 -9.83 24.39
C ASP A 17 21.93 -10.52 25.76
N VAL A 18 22.07 -9.75 26.85
CA VAL A 18 22.24 -10.25 28.23
C VAL A 18 21.02 -11.08 28.73
N VAL A 19 19.88 -11.01 28.06
CA VAL A 19 18.68 -11.80 28.38
C VAL A 19 18.15 -12.47 27.13
N SER A 20 17.97 -13.79 27.16
CA SER A 20 17.30 -14.54 26.08
C SER A 20 15.87 -14.01 25.88
N ARG A 21 15.66 -13.28 24.78
CA ARG A 21 14.38 -12.72 24.36
C ARG A 21 14.04 -13.26 22.98
N ARG A 22 12.75 -13.47 22.71
CA ARG A 22 12.28 -13.67 21.35
C ARG A 22 12.07 -12.31 20.71
N GLU A 23 12.80 -12.06 19.64
CA GLU A 23 12.73 -10.79 18.92
C GLU A 23 11.88 -10.93 17.65
N THR A 24 11.25 -9.83 17.26
CA THR A 24 10.51 -9.74 16.00
C THR A 24 10.74 -8.36 15.44
N TRP A 25 11.27 -8.33 14.23
CA TRP A 25 11.72 -7.09 13.60
C TRP A 25 10.71 -6.64 12.56
N TRP A 26 10.53 -5.32 12.50
CA TRP A 26 9.63 -4.66 11.57
C TRP A 26 10.29 -3.44 10.96
N VAL A 27 9.96 -3.22 9.69
CA VAL A 27 10.17 -1.95 8.99
C VAL A 27 8.80 -1.35 8.72
N SER A 28 8.60 -0.07 9.04
CA SER A 28 7.36 0.66 8.76
C SER A 28 7.66 1.90 7.92
N LEU A 29 6.98 2.04 6.79
CA LEU A 29 7.13 3.17 5.87
C LEU A 29 5.78 3.84 5.61
N CYS A 30 5.71 5.14 5.91
CA CYS A 30 4.62 6.04 5.59
C CYS A 30 5.25 7.41 5.31
N LYS A 31 5.11 7.91 4.08
CA LYS A 31 5.74 9.16 3.62
C LYS A 31 4.81 9.91 2.68
N GLU A 32 4.89 11.23 2.67
CA GLU A 32 4.07 12.09 1.81
C GLU A 32 4.23 11.77 0.32
N GLN A 33 5.42 11.38 -0.12
CA GLN A 33 5.67 10.97 -1.51
C GLN A 33 4.88 9.71 -1.94
N LEU A 34 4.31 8.96 -0.99
CA LEU A 34 3.48 7.78 -1.27
C LEU A 34 1.98 8.12 -1.32
N ILE A 35 1.63 9.41 -1.26
CA ILE A 35 0.26 9.88 -1.43
C ILE A 35 -0.05 9.93 -2.93
N PHE A 36 -1.23 9.44 -3.32
CA PHE A 36 -1.74 9.59 -4.67
C PHE A 36 -3.18 10.10 -4.64
N SER A 37 -3.53 10.93 -5.62
CA SER A 37 -4.86 11.52 -5.77
C SER A 37 -5.63 10.76 -6.83
N ALA A 38 -6.77 10.17 -6.49
CA ALA A 38 -7.57 9.43 -7.48
C ALA A 38 -9.07 9.59 -7.24
N ALA A 39 -9.83 9.55 -8.32
CA ALA A 39 -11.28 9.52 -8.28
C ALA A 39 -11.78 8.07 -8.24
N HIS A 40 -12.91 7.83 -7.59
CA HIS A 40 -13.57 6.52 -7.55
C HIS A 40 -15.07 6.66 -7.24
N PHE A 41 -15.74 5.52 -7.19
CA PHE A 41 -17.02 5.34 -6.53
C PHE A 41 -17.12 3.88 -6.06
N ILE A 42 -17.83 3.64 -4.97
CA ILE A 42 -18.09 2.31 -4.43
C ILE A 42 -19.58 1.97 -4.49
N THR A 43 -19.86 0.68 -4.36
CA THR A 43 -21.18 0.22 -3.91
C THR A 43 -21.14 -0.17 -2.44
N PHE A 44 -22.25 0.02 -1.75
CA PHE A 44 -22.44 -0.38 -0.36
C PHE A 44 -23.91 -0.75 -0.09
N ALA A 45 -24.19 -1.30 1.09
CA ALA A 45 -25.53 -1.73 1.50
C ALA A 45 -26.23 -2.62 0.44
N GLY A 46 -25.45 -3.48 -0.23
CA GLY A 46 -25.92 -4.41 -1.25
C GLY A 46 -26.06 -3.80 -2.64
N ASP A 47 -26.70 -2.62 -2.76
CA ASP A 47 -27.07 -2.10 -4.07
C ASP A 47 -27.07 -0.57 -4.22
N ILE A 48 -26.58 0.14 -3.21
CA ILE A 48 -26.40 1.58 -3.27
C ILE A 48 -25.07 1.87 -3.96
N CYS A 49 -25.12 2.61 -5.06
CA CYS A 49 -23.93 3.14 -5.72
C CYS A 49 -23.84 4.63 -5.44
N GLU A 50 -22.76 5.04 -4.80
CA GLU A 50 -22.52 6.44 -4.48
C GLU A 50 -22.24 7.28 -5.74
N ARG A 51 -21.97 8.58 -5.53
CA ARG A 51 -21.53 9.48 -6.60
C ARG A 51 -20.02 9.41 -6.74
N ILE A 52 -19.54 9.61 -7.96
CA ILE A 52 -18.11 9.79 -8.20
C ILE A 52 -17.59 10.96 -7.37
N HIS A 53 -16.45 10.75 -6.74
CA HIS A 53 -15.69 11.72 -5.98
C HIS A 53 -14.22 11.28 -5.99
N GLY A 54 -13.36 11.91 -5.19
CA GLY A 54 -11.96 11.49 -5.10
C GLY A 54 -11.33 11.81 -3.75
N HIS A 55 -10.16 11.23 -3.55
CA HIS A 55 -9.39 11.31 -2.30
C HIS A 55 -7.90 11.51 -2.58
N ASN A 56 -7.20 12.00 -1.56
CA ASN A 56 -5.74 11.95 -1.48
C ASN A 56 -5.36 10.75 -0.62
N TYR A 57 -5.21 9.60 -1.28
CA TYR A 57 -4.95 8.34 -0.60
C TYR A 57 -3.56 8.30 0.00
N ARG A 58 -3.43 8.00 1.30
CA ARG A 58 -2.12 7.78 1.93
C ARG A 58 -1.84 6.30 2.05
N VAL A 59 -0.65 5.87 1.63
CA VAL A 59 -0.21 4.48 1.74
C VAL A 59 0.79 4.29 2.87
N LYS A 60 0.53 3.30 3.73
CA LYS A 60 1.47 2.82 4.76
C LYS A 60 1.74 1.34 4.53
N CYS A 61 3.01 0.96 4.60
CA CYS A 61 3.45 -0.43 4.50
C CYS A 61 4.33 -0.80 5.71
N GLU A 62 4.06 -1.95 6.31
CA GLU A 62 4.87 -2.55 7.36
C GLU A 62 5.32 -3.94 6.92
N VAL A 63 6.62 -4.22 7.03
CA VAL A 63 7.23 -5.49 6.63
C VAL A 63 7.84 -6.14 7.86
N ARG A 64 7.52 -7.41 8.10
CA ARG A 64 8.06 -8.22 9.19
C ARG A 64 9.03 -9.27 8.63
N GLY A 65 10.17 -9.46 9.28
CA GLY A 65 11.14 -10.47 8.89
C GLY A 65 12.30 -10.58 9.87
N PRO A 66 13.22 -11.54 9.67
CA PRO A 66 14.52 -11.54 10.35
C PRO A 66 15.37 -10.36 9.87
N LEU A 67 16.46 -10.08 10.59
CA LEU A 67 17.52 -9.22 10.07
C LEU A 67 18.42 -10.04 9.14
N ASP A 68 18.81 -9.47 8.01
CA ASP A 68 19.78 -10.05 7.10
C ASP A 68 21.23 -9.84 7.58
N GLU A 69 22.21 -10.22 6.77
CA GLU A 69 23.64 -9.99 7.03
C GLU A 69 24.01 -8.50 7.20
N ASN A 70 23.20 -7.59 6.65
CA ASN A 70 23.33 -6.14 6.78
C ASN A 70 22.55 -5.58 7.98
N HIS A 71 21.93 -6.44 8.78
CA HIS A 71 21.19 -6.13 9.99
C HIS A 71 19.91 -5.31 9.75
N TYR A 72 19.22 -5.49 8.63
CA TYR A 72 17.89 -4.93 8.39
C TYR A 72 16.88 -5.99 7.92
N VAL A 73 15.59 -5.69 8.05
CA VAL A 73 14.50 -6.58 7.60
C VAL A 73 14.34 -6.57 6.07
N ILE A 74 14.48 -5.38 5.49
CA ILE A 74 14.35 -5.12 4.06
C ILE A 74 15.06 -3.79 3.78
N ASP A 75 15.67 -3.66 2.60
CA ASP A 75 16.19 -2.38 2.13
C ASP A 75 15.04 -1.36 2.00
N PHE A 76 15.12 -0.28 2.77
CA PHE A 76 14.17 0.83 2.73
C PHE A 76 14.05 1.46 1.35
N ILE A 77 15.14 1.52 0.57
CA ILE A 77 15.14 2.08 -0.78
C ILE A 77 14.30 1.20 -1.70
N ALA A 78 14.54 -0.11 -1.69
CA ALA A 78 13.76 -1.06 -2.48
C ALA A 78 12.27 -1.02 -2.14
N LEU A 79 11.92 -0.99 -0.84
CA LEU A 79 10.54 -0.88 -0.37
C LEU A 79 9.89 0.44 -0.81
N ARG A 80 10.58 1.57 -0.61
CA ARG A 80 10.10 2.91 -0.98
C ARG A 80 9.86 3.00 -2.48
N ASP A 81 10.83 2.59 -3.29
CA ASP A 81 10.77 2.73 -4.74
C ASP A 81 9.69 1.82 -5.34
N GLY A 82 9.51 0.62 -4.78
CA GLY A 82 8.41 -0.26 -5.15
C GLY A 82 7.03 0.33 -4.82
N LEU A 83 6.88 0.97 -3.66
CA LEU A 83 5.63 1.65 -3.31
C LEU A 83 5.38 2.89 -4.18
N LEU A 84 6.41 3.69 -4.42
CA LEU A 84 6.31 4.91 -5.23
C LEU A 84 5.88 4.58 -6.66
N GLU A 85 6.46 3.55 -7.26
CA GLU A 85 6.06 3.09 -8.60
C GLU A 85 4.57 2.71 -8.65
N LEU A 86 4.07 2.01 -7.63
CA LEU A 86 2.66 1.62 -7.55
C LEU A 86 1.73 2.80 -7.34
N THR A 87 2.07 3.72 -6.42
CA THR A 87 1.23 4.88 -6.13
C THR A 87 1.21 5.86 -7.30
N SER A 88 2.35 6.09 -7.96
CA SER A 88 2.43 6.93 -9.15
C SER A 88 1.63 6.35 -10.33
N ALA A 89 1.53 5.02 -10.44
CA ALA A 89 0.70 4.39 -11.48
C ALA A 89 -0.81 4.56 -11.26
N LEU A 90 -1.24 4.92 -10.04
CA LEU A 90 -2.66 5.18 -9.72
C LEU A 90 -2.99 6.68 -9.66
N ASP A 91 -1.97 7.52 -9.54
CA ASP A 91 -2.11 8.95 -9.31
C ASP A 91 -2.74 9.68 -10.50
N HIS A 92 -3.67 10.60 -10.24
CA HIS A 92 -4.44 11.37 -11.22
C HIS A 92 -5.36 10.56 -12.15
N HIS A 93 -5.84 9.38 -11.73
CA HIS A 93 -6.77 8.57 -12.51
C HIS A 93 -8.12 8.33 -11.82
N VAL A 94 -9.09 7.78 -12.56
CA VAL A 94 -10.31 7.18 -12.04
C VAL A 94 -10.09 5.68 -11.82
N LEU A 95 -10.29 5.19 -10.61
CA LEU A 95 -10.16 3.77 -10.28
C LEU A 95 -11.49 3.04 -10.49
N LEU A 96 -11.45 1.93 -11.25
CA LEU A 96 -12.64 1.18 -11.64
C LEU A 96 -12.51 -0.31 -11.28
N PRO A 97 -13.52 -0.94 -10.63
CA PRO A 97 -13.47 -2.36 -10.30
C PRO A 97 -13.97 -3.25 -11.45
N ASP A 98 -13.17 -4.23 -11.91
CA ASP A 98 -13.58 -5.16 -12.98
C ASP A 98 -14.22 -6.47 -12.49
N ARG A 99 -14.11 -6.78 -11.19
CA ARG A 99 -14.65 -8.03 -10.60
C ARG A 99 -15.98 -7.83 -9.89
N HIS A 100 -16.58 -6.65 -9.98
CA HIS A 100 -17.86 -6.40 -9.31
C HIS A 100 -18.96 -7.22 -10.00
N PRO A 101 -19.89 -7.85 -9.26
CA PRO A 101 -20.99 -8.63 -9.86
C PRO A 101 -22.01 -7.82 -10.69
N LEU A 102 -21.99 -6.49 -10.61
CA LEU A 102 -23.05 -5.60 -11.11
C LEU A 102 -22.50 -4.40 -11.88
N ILE A 103 -21.30 -3.91 -11.52
CA ILE A 103 -20.59 -2.94 -12.34
C ILE A 103 -20.01 -3.67 -13.55
N ARG A 104 -20.25 -3.14 -14.75
CA ARG A 104 -19.61 -3.61 -15.98
C ARG A 104 -18.68 -2.53 -16.48
N VAL A 105 -17.45 -2.91 -16.78
CA VAL A 105 -16.40 -2.06 -17.33
C VAL A 105 -16.03 -2.63 -18.71
N ALA A 106 -16.01 -1.77 -19.72
CA ALA A 106 -15.58 -2.12 -21.07
C ALA A 106 -14.65 -1.02 -21.59
N ASP A 107 -13.46 -1.42 -22.04
CA ASP A 107 -12.45 -0.55 -22.63
C ASP A 107 -12.31 -0.90 -24.13
N ASP A 108 -12.41 0.11 -24.98
CA ASP A 108 -12.21 -0.03 -26.44
C ASP A 108 -10.85 0.52 -26.91
N GLY A 109 -9.98 0.92 -25.98
CA GLY A 109 -8.67 1.52 -26.22
C GLY A 109 -8.70 3.04 -26.42
N LYS A 110 -9.89 3.65 -26.51
CA LYS A 110 -10.07 5.10 -26.55
C LYS A 110 -10.87 5.58 -25.35
N GLU A 111 -11.96 4.89 -25.02
CA GLU A 111 -12.84 5.22 -23.92
C GLU A 111 -13.15 3.96 -23.07
N VAL A 112 -13.21 4.16 -21.75
CA VAL A 112 -13.72 3.18 -20.79
C VAL A 112 -15.16 3.52 -20.46
N THR A 113 -16.09 2.66 -20.87
CA THR A 113 -17.51 2.76 -20.49
C THR A 113 -17.78 1.90 -19.26
N VAL A 114 -18.36 2.53 -18.23
CA VAL A 114 -18.74 1.89 -16.97
C VAL A 114 -20.24 1.99 -16.78
N THR A 115 -20.88 0.88 -16.42
CA THR A 115 -22.33 0.84 -16.16
C THR A 115 -22.64 0.19 -14.83
N PHE A 116 -23.66 0.72 -14.15
CA PHE A 116 -24.27 0.12 -12.97
C PHE A 116 -25.77 0.41 -13.01
N ARG A 117 -26.58 -0.62 -13.32
CA ARG A 117 -28.02 -0.47 -13.58
C ARG A 117 -28.24 0.60 -14.66
N ASP A 118 -29.03 1.63 -14.38
CA ASP A 118 -29.34 2.72 -15.31
C ASP A 118 -28.24 3.82 -15.34
N LYS A 119 -27.21 3.72 -14.48
CA LYS A 119 -26.10 4.68 -14.48
C LYS A 119 -25.06 4.29 -15.54
N ARG A 120 -24.51 5.31 -16.19
CA ARG A 120 -23.42 5.19 -17.17
C ARG A 120 -22.39 6.29 -16.98
N TRP A 121 -21.12 5.91 -16.98
CA TRP A 121 -19.98 6.80 -17.04
C TRP A 121 -19.10 6.44 -18.23
N VAL A 122 -18.41 7.44 -18.77
CA VAL A 122 -17.44 7.28 -19.85
C VAL A 122 -16.23 8.14 -19.52
N PHE A 123 -15.06 7.54 -19.57
CA PHE A 123 -13.77 8.20 -19.35
C PHE A 123 -12.87 7.93 -20.55
N PRO A 124 -11.96 8.84 -20.93
CA PRO A 124 -10.84 8.47 -21.79
C PRO A 124 -10.08 7.28 -21.20
N SER A 125 -9.61 6.33 -22.02
CA SER A 125 -8.90 5.15 -21.50
C SER A 125 -7.60 5.52 -20.78
N GLU A 126 -6.98 6.64 -21.14
CA GLU A 126 -5.79 7.15 -20.45
C GLU A 126 -6.06 7.70 -19.04
N ASP A 127 -7.31 8.07 -18.73
CA ASP A 127 -7.69 8.63 -17.42
C ASP A 127 -8.25 7.56 -16.47
N ALA A 128 -8.38 6.31 -16.90
CA ALA A 128 -9.07 5.25 -16.17
C ALA A 128 -8.16 4.04 -15.90
N ILE A 129 -8.05 3.66 -14.63
CA ILE A 129 -7.33 2.45 -14.21
C ILE A 129 -8.33 1.37 -13.81
N ILE A 130 -8.33 0.28 -14.57
CA ILE A 130 -9.16 -0.89 -14.34
C ILE A 130 -8.43 -1.84 -13.38
N LEU A 131 -8.98 -2.01 -12.19
CA LEU A 131 -8.37 -2.79 -11.12
C LEU A 131 -9.04 -4.17 -10.98
N PRO A 132 -8.23 -5.24 -10.74
CA PRO A 132 -8.70 -6.62 -10.58
C PRO A 132 -9.36 -6.89 -9.21
N ILE A 133 -10.25 -6.01 -8.77
CA ILE A 133 -10.93 -6.03 -7.47
C ILE A 133 -12.43 -5.84 -7.65
N PRO A 134 -13.25 -6.37 -6.72
CA PRO A 134 -14.70 -6.29 -6.84
C PRO A 134 -15.27 -4.92 -6.43
N ASN A 135 -14.51 -4.09 -5.73
CA ASN A 135 -14.90 -2.75 -5.29
C ASN A 135 -13.64 -1.92 -4.98
N THR A 136 -13.69 -0.60 -5.09
CA THR A 136 -12.54 0.29 -4.88
C THR A 136 -12.51 0.90 -3.46
N THR A 137 -12.86 0.08 -2.46
CA THR A 137 -12.78 0.46 -1.04
C THR A 137 -11.33 0.52 -0.57
N ALA A 138 -11.04 1.30 0.49
CA ALA A 138 -9.70 1.39 1.06
C ALA A 138 -9.08 0.01 1.39
N GLU A 139 -9.85 -0.95 1.92
CA GLU A 139 -9.33 -2.29 2.26
C GLU A 139 -8.91 -3.08 1.02
N LEU A 140 -9.68 -2.99 -0.07
CA LEU A 140 -9.37 -3.72 -1.30
C LEU A 140 -8.25 -3.05 -2.09
N LEU A 141 -8.13 -1.72 -2.01
CA LEU A 141 -6.96 -0.99 -2.51
C LEU A 141 -5.70 -1.38 -1.73
N ALA A 142 -5.78 -1.48 -0.41
CA ALA A 142 -4.66 -1.97 0.42
C ALA A 142 -4.27 -3.41 0.04
N LYS A 143 -5.25 -4.29 -0.18
CA LYS A 143 -5.01 -5.65 -0.67
C LYS A 143 -4.35 -5.67 -2.05
N TYR A 144 -4.83 -4.86 -2.99
CA TYR A 144 -4.27 -4.77 -4.33
C TYR A 144 -2.82 -4.28 -4.30
N LEU A 145 -2.56 -3.16 -3.63
CA LEU A 145 -1.23 -2.57 -3.50
C LEU A 145 -0.26 -3.51 -2.79
N GLY A 146 -0.70 -4.20 -1.73
CA GLY A 146 0.13 -5.19 -1.04
C GLY A 146 0.54 -6.35 -1.95
N ALA A 147 -0.40 -6.88 -2.74
CA ALA A 147 -0.13 -8.00 -3.64
C ALA A 147 0.80 -7.56 -4.80
N ALA A 148 0.55 -6.38 -5.36
CA ALA A 148 1.39 -5.78 -6.39
C ALA A 148 2.81 -5.52 -5.86
N LEU A 149 2.96 -5.02 -4.62
CA LEU A 149 4.25 -4.79 -4.00
C LEU A 149 5.04 -6.09 -3.84
N LEU A 150 4.43 -7.16 -3.31
CA LEU A 150 5.11 -8.46 -3.17
C LEU A 150 5.57 -9.01 -4.52
N HIS A 151 4.76 -8.84 -5.57
CA HIS A 151 5.14 -9.22 -6.93
C HIS A 151 6.38 -8.43 -7.41
N ARG A 152 6.35 -7.10 -7.26
CA ARG A 152 7.47 -6.21 -7.66
C ARG A 152 8.76 -6.48 -6.89
N LEU A 153 8.66 -6.71 -5.57
CA LEU A 153 9.82 -7.05 -4.75
C LEU A 153 10.44 -8.38 -5.19
N LYS A 154 9.61 -9.38 -5.51
CA LYS A 154 10.08 -10.66 -6.06
C LYS A 154 10.75 -10.51 -7.42
N GLU A 155 10.23 -9.68 -8.32
CA GLU A 155 10.87 -9.40 -9.62
C GLU A 155 12.24 -8.73 -9.47
N LYS A 156 12.42 -7.94 -8.40
CA LYS A 156 13.70 -7.33 -8.03
C LYS A 156 14.64 -8.29 -7.27
N GLY A 157 14.25 -9.56 -7.10
CA GLY A 157 15.06 -10.59 -6.47
C GLY A 157 15.03 -10.58 -4.93
N LEU A 158 14.12 -9.83 -4.30
CA LEU A 158 13.96 -9.86 -2.85
C LEU A 158 13.14 -11.08 -2.42
N GLU A 159 13.55 -11.67 -1.31
CA GLU A 159 12.83 -12.78 -0.69
C GLU A 159 11.46 -12.33 -0.15
N GLN A 160 10.54 -13.28 -0.07
CA GLN A 160 9.25 -13.03 0.52
C GLN A 160 9.41 -12.76 2.03
N PRO A 161 8.87 -11.66 2.58
CA PRO A 161 8.98 -11.37 4.00
C PRO A 161 8.18 -12.37 4.84
N ARG A 162 8.42 -12.41 6.16
CA ARG A 162 7.62 -13.22 7.10
C ARG A 162 6.24 -12.63 7.33
N GLY A 163 6.04 -11.34 7.07
CA GLY A 163 4.73 -10.71 7.11
C GLY A 163 4.72 -9.37 6.39
N LEU A 164 3.53 -8.98 5.94
CA LEU A 164 3.28 -7.69 5.31
C LEU A 164 1.95 -7.14 5.83
N ARG A 165 1.94 -5.88 6.23
CA ARG A 165 0.73 -5.12 6.50
C ARG A 165 0.68 -3.92 5.58
N MET A 166 -0.34 -3.84 4.74
CA MET A 166 -0.59 -2.73 3.84
C MET A 166 -1.83 -1.98 4.30
N ALA A 167 -1.75 -0.65 4.32
CA ALA A 167 -2.83 0.22 4.73
C ALA A 167 -3.00 1.39 3.75
N VAL A 168 -4.26 1.74 3.48
CA VAL A 168 -4.66 2.88 2.65
C VAL A 168 -5.60 3.75 3.48
N ASP A 169 -5.26 5.02 3.65
CA ASP A 169 -6.11 6.05 4.24
C ASP A 169 -6.86 6.77 3.11
N GLU A 170 -8.19 6.77 3.14
CA GLU A 170 -8.98 7.54 2.17
C GLU A 170 -9.31 8.95 2.67
N ASN A 171 -9.30 9.21 3.98
CA ASN A 171 -9.76 10.49 4.52
C ASN A 171 -9.22 10.77 5.94
N GLU A 172 -7.94 11.13 6.02
CA GLU A 172 -7.26 11.67 7.20
C GLU A 172 -7.53 10.90 8.52
N GLY A 173 -7.33 9.59 8.47
CA GLY A 173 -7.53 8.70 9.62
C GLY A 173 -8.51 7.56 9.38
N GLN A 174 -9.02 7.42 8.15
CA GLN A 174 -9.94 6.37 7.74
C GLN A 174 -9.17 5.30 6.95
N TRP A 175 -8.61 4.34 7.68
CA TRP A 175 -7.69 3.34 7.14
C TRP A 175 -8.38 2.01 6.81
N GLY A 176 -8.27 1.59 5.56
CA GLY A 176 -8.45 0.20 5.16
C GLY A 176 -7.12 -0.55 5.25
N ILE A 177 -7.11 -1.75 5.84
CA ILE A 177 -5.88 -2.49 6.15
C ILE A 177 -6.01 -3.96 5.75
N VAL A 178 -4.96 -4.49 5.12
CA VAL A 178 -4.75 -5.93 4.96
C VAL A 178 -3.47 -6.34 5.70
N GLU A 179 -3.48 -7.53 6.28
CA GLU A 179 -2.30 -8.16 6.88
C GLU A 179 -2.16 -9.59 6.37
N TRP A 180 -0.93 -9.96 6.02
CA TRP A 180 -0.55 -11.33 5.69
C TRP A 180 0.60 -11.78 6.59
N SER A 181 0.47 -13.00 7.09
CA SER A 181 1.56 -13.75 7.72
C SER A 181 2.01 -14.85 6.78
N PHE A 182 3.32 -14.97 6.60
CA PHE A 182 3.98 -15.96 5.75
C PHE A 182 4.94 -16.83 6.56
N ASP A 183 4.68 -16.96 7.87
CA ASP A 183 5.40 -17.93 8.69
C ASP A 183 5.23 -19.33 8.08
N GLU A 184 6.30 -20.14 8.07
CA GLU A 184 6.10 -21.57 7.83
C GLU A 184 5.14 -22.09 8.91
N PRO A 185 4.25 -23.05 8.59
CA PRO A 185 3.55 -23.75 9.66
C PRO A 185 4.58 -24.22 10.67
N ALA A 186 4.34 -23.96 11.96
CA ALA A 186 5.20 -24.45 13.02
C ALA A 186 5.44 -25.95 12.82
N PRO A 187 6.68 -26.45 13.05
CA PRO A 187 6.97 -27.87 12.92
C PRO A 187 6.05 -28.74 13.78
#